data_AF-A0A3E0PX09-F1
#
_entry.id   AF-A0A3E0PX09-F1
#
_cell.length_a   1.000
_cell.length_b   1.000
_cell.length_c   1.000
_cell.angle_alpha   90.00
_cell.angle_beta   90.00
_cell.angle_gamma   90.00
#
_symmetry.space_group_name_H-M   'P 1'
#
loop_
_entity.id
_entity.type
_entity.pdbx_description
1 polymer ?
#
loop_
_entity_poly.entity_id
_entity_poly.type
_entity_poly.pdbx_seq_one_letter_code
_entity_poly.pdbx_strand_id
1 'polypeptide(L)'
;MHRCSHCDHFNPEDATQCERCGAPLDVAAARQLDDTASPEGGPVDPFVREILATAATRGKIAAIKQYREATGSGLKDAKEAVEAMMREHRIVANTGGAGCAGVVAAVVVLSVLTWEILFFCKDLPAMRV
;
A
#
# COMPACT_ATOMS: atom_id res chain seq x y z
N MET A 1 35.51 -30.58 -15.32
CA MET A 1 36.29 -30.21 -14.10
C MET A 1 36.03 -28.74 -13.83
N HIS A 2 35.54 -28.38 -12.64
CA HIS A 2 35.17 -26.99 -12.30
C HIS A 2 36.30 -26.29 -11.56
N ARG A 3 36.73 -25.11 -12.04
CA ARG A 3 37.70 -24.26 -11.34
C ARG A 3 36.97 -23.36 -10.35
N CYS A 4 37.31 -23.44 -9.08
CA CYS A 4 36.78 -22.57 -8.03
C CYS A 4 37.23 -21.12 -8.26
N SER A 5 36.29 -20.18 -8.27
CA SER A 5 36.58 -18.73 -8.41
C SER A 5 37.14 -18.09 -7.14
N HIS A 6 37.00 -18.76 -5.99
CA HIS A 6 37.44 -18.22 -4.68
C HIS A 6 38.87 -18.61 -4.31
N CYS A 7 39.30 -19.84 -4.63
CA CYS A 7 40.62 -20.35 -4.25
C CYS A 7 41.39 -21.05 -5.39
N ASP A 8 40.88 -20.95 -6.62
CA ASP A 8 41.46 -21.50 -7.85
C ASP A 8 41.67 -23.03 -7.88
N HIS A 9 41.16 -23.76 -6.89
CA HIS A 9 41.20 -25.22 -6.85
C HIS A 9 40.30 -25.85 -7.92
N PHE A 10 40.73 -26.97 -8.49
CA PHE A 10 39.96 -27.72 -9.48
C PHE A 10 39.19 -28.83 -8.79
N ASN A 11 37.87 -28.84 -8.98
CA ASN A 11 36.96 -29.82 -8.42
C ASN A 11 36.44 -30.79 -9.51
N PRO A 12 35.99 -31.99 -9.13
CA PRO A 12 35.30 -32.90 -10.04
C PRO A 12 33.97 -32.30 -10.53
N GLU A 13 33.38 -32.89 -11.57
CA GLU A 13 32.22 -32.31 -12.28
C GLU A 13 30.90 -32.39 -11.49
N ASP A 14 30.83 -33.28 -10.52
CA ASP A 14 29.67 -33.56 -9.68
C ASP A 14 29.67 -32.79 -8.35
N ALA A 15 30.74 -32.07 -8.03
CA ALA A 15 30.86 -31.42 -6.75
C ALA A 15 30.09 -30.09 -6.66
N THR A 16 29.19 -30.01 -5.67
CA THR A 16 28.36 -28.83 -5.39
C THR A 16 29.11 -27.73 -4.62
N GLN A 17 30.18 -28.09 -3.91
CA GLN A 17 31.03 -27.19 -3.15
C GLN A 17 32.51 -27.53 -3.33
N CYS A 18 33.37 -26.52 -3.26
CA CYS A 18 34.82 -26.68 -3.36
C CYS A 18 35.34 -27.46 -2.17
N GLU A 19 36.02 -28.59 -2.43
CA GLU A 19 36.61 -29.45 -1.39
C GLU A 19 37.71 -28.76 -0.58
N ARG A 20 38.24 -27.63 -1.09
CA ARG A 20 39.34 -26.90 -0.45
C ARG A 20 38.89 -25.74 0.43
N CYS A 21 37.97 -24.91 -0.05
CA CYS A 21 37.56 -23.69 0.66
C CYS A 21 36.08 -23.66 1.05
N GLY A 22 35.29 -24.66 0.64
CA GLY A 22 33.86 -24.72 0.92
C GLY A 22 32.99 -23.77 0.09
N ALA A 23 33.55 -23.05 -0.89
CA ALA A 23 32.77 -22.17 -1.76
C ALA A 23 31.84 -22.99 -2.67
N PRO A 24 30.58 -22.58 -2.87
CA PRO A 24 29.66 -23.27 -3.79
C PRO A 24 30.18 -23.18 -5.23
N LEU A 25 30.11 -24.30 -5.97
CA LEU A 25 30.55 -24.39 -7.38
C LEU A 25 29.40 -24.53 -8.37
N ASP A 26 28.23 -24.91 -7.87
CA ASP A 26 27.02 -25.01 -8.68
C ASP A 26 26.38 -23.63 -8.86
N VAL A 27 26.74 -22.97 -9.96
CA VAL A 27 25.98 -21.80 -10.46
C VAL A 27 24.50 -22.09 -10.74
N ALA A 28 24.06 -23.36 -10.69
CA ALA A 28 22.66 -23.76 -10.72
C ALA A 28 21.99 -23.77 -9.32
N ALA A 29 22.66 -24.17 -8.23
CA ALA A 29 22.10 -24.04 -6.88
C ALA A 29 22.33 -22.64 -6.30
N ALA A 30 23.38 -21.92 -6.73
CA ALA A 30 23.54 -20.49 -6.46
C ALA A 30 22.44 -19.64 -7.12
N ARG A 31 21.82 -20.12 -8.21
CA ARG A 31 20.64 -19.49 -8.82
C ARG A 31 19.34 -19.72 -8.03
N GLN A 32 19.32 -20.67 -7.10
CA GLN A 32 18.16 -20.89 -6.23
C GLN A 32 18.18 -20.04 -4.95
N LEU A 33 19.08 -19.05 -4.91
CA LEU A 33 19.00 -17.88 -4.02
C LEU A 33 18.60 -16.60 -4.79
N ASP A 34 18.19 -16.73 -6.06
CA ASP A 34 17.62 -15.66 -6.89
C ASP A 34 16.10 -15.83 -7.09
N ASP A 35 15.44 -16.58 -6.20
CA ASP A 35 13.99 -16.46 -5.94
C ASP A 35 13.68 -15.23 -5.06
N THR A 36 14.68 -14.36 -4.83
CA THR A 36 14.36 -12.94 -4.70
C THR A 36 13.98 -12.41 -6.08
N ALA A 37 12.72 -12.67 -6.46
CA ALA A 37 11.89 -11.54 -6.81
C ALA A 37 11.95 -10.55 -5.64
N SER A 38 13.03 -9.77 -5.58
CA SER A 38 13.02 -8.45 -4.98
C SER A 38 12.13 -7.66 -5.92
N PRO A 39 10.90 -7.28 -5.53
CA PRO A 39 10.20 -6.25 -6.26
C PRO A 39 10.90 -4.95 -5.85
N GLU A 40 12.09 -4.70 -6.39
CA GLU A 40 12.87 -3.46 -6.26
C GLU A 40 12.59 -2.69 -4.95
N GLY A 41 12.78 -3.37 -3.82
CA GLY A 41 12.79 -2.76 -2.51
C GLY A 41 14.19 -2.23 -2.26
N GLY A 42 14.66 -1.32 -3.11
CA GLY A 42 15.84 -0.52 -2.79
C GLY A 42 15.65 0.14 -1.42
N PRO A 43 16.72 0.50 -0.69
CA PRO A 43 16.59 1.19 0.59
C PRO A 43 15.69 2.41 0.40
N VAL A 44 14.44 2.29 0.86
CA VAL A 44 13.43 3.34 0.71
C VAL A 44 14.03 4.56 1.37
N ASP A 45 14.14 5.64 0.60
CA ASP A 45 14.74 6.87 1.11
C ASP A 45 14.07 7.21 2.46
N PRO A 46 14.85 7.46 3.54
CA PRO A 46 14.29 7.71 4.86
C PRO A 46 13.24 8.84 4.84
N PHE A 47 13.39 9.80 3.91
CA PHE A 47 12.44 10.86 3.65
C PHE A 47 11.10 10.33 3.12
N VAL A 48 11.13 9.45 2.12
CA VAL A 48 9.93 8.83 1.53
C VAL A 48 9.15 8.05 2.59
N ARG A 49 9.86 7.28 3.42
CA ARG A 49 9.23 6.52 4.50
C ARG A 49 8.54 7.42 5.52
N GLU A 50 9.16 8.55 5.87
CA GLU A 50 8.57 9.53 6.77
C GLU A 50 7.31 10.18 6.18
N ILE A 51 7.35 10.57 4.91
CA ILE A 51 6.19 11.16 4.21
C ILE A 51 5.03 10.17 4.14
N LEU A 52 5.30 8.90 3.85
CA LEU A 52 4.29 7.83 3.83
C LEU A 52 3.71 7.59 5.23
N ALA A 53 4.52 7.61 6.27
CA ALA A 53 4.05 7.49 7.66
C ALA A 53 3.16 8.67 8.06
N THR A 54 3.51 9.89 7.67
CA THR A 54 2.67 11.09 7.85
C THR A 54 1.37 10.97 7.07
N ALA A 55 1.41 10.45 5.83
CA ALA A 55 0.21 10.23 5.02
C ALA A 55 -0.75 9.23 5.67
N ALA A 56 -0.22 8.19 6.31
CA ALA A 56 -1.00 7.17 7.00
C ALA A 56 -1.60 7.67 8.33
N THR A 57 -0.87 8.50 9.09
CA THR A 57 -1.26 8.93 10.44
C THR A 57 -2.02 10.26 10.46
N ARG A 58 -1.53 11.27 9.74
CA ARG A 58 -2.05 12.64 9.71
C ARG A 58 -2.82 12.97 8.43
N GLY A 59 -2.80 12.06 7.47
CA GLY A 59 -3.50 12.20 6.20
C GLY A 59 -2.69 12.89 5.11
N LYS A 60 -3.22 12.80 3.89
CA LYS A 60 -2.57 13.20 2.63
C LYS A 60 -2.16 14.69 2.59
N ILE A 61 -2.95 15.59 3.16
CA ILE A 61 -2.66 17.03 3.16
C ILE A 61 -1.40 17.35 3.97
N ALA A 62 -1.21 16.68 5.12
CA ALA A 62 -0.03 16.85 5.95
C ALA A 62 1.24 16.35 5.23
N ALA A 63 1.14 15.20 4.55
CA ALA A 63 2.24 14.65 3.76
C ALA A 63 2.65 15.57 2.59
N ILE A 64 1.68 16.16 1.88
CA ILE A 64 1.96 17.12 0.79
C ILE A 64 2.67 18.37 1.33
N LYS A 65 2.24 18.88 2.49
CA LYS A 65 2.89 20.04 3.12
C LYS A 65 4.34 19.72 3.49
N GLN A 66 4.57 18.57 4.12
CA GLN A 66 5.91 18.11 4.50
C GLN A 66 6.83 17.93 3.28
N TYR A 67 6.32 17.30 2.22
CA TYR A 67 7.07 17.15 0.96
C TYR A 67 7.47 18.50 0.37
N ARG A 68 6.54 19.47 0.40
CA ARG A 68 6.77 20.81 -0.13
C ARG A 68 7.80 21.60 0.66
N GLU A 69 7.76 21.51 1.99
CA GLU A 69 8.71 22.21 2.87
C GLU A 69 10.13 21.67 2.74
N ALA A 70 10.28 20.37 2.52
CA ALA A 70 11.59 19.75 2.34
C ALA A 70 12.18 19.91 0.93
N THR A 71 11.36 19.91 -0.12
CA THR A 71 11.85 19.98 -1.51
C THR A 71 11.72 21.36 -2.16
N GLY A 72 10.91 22.25 -1.59
CA GLY A 72 10.57 23.54 -2.20
C GLY A 72 9.69 23.44 -3.46
N SER A 73 9.16 22.25 -3.76
CA SER A 73 8.37 21.98 -4.97
C SER A 73 7.06 22.79 -5.04
N GLY A 74 6.50 22.94 -6.24
CA GLY A 74 5.16 23.51 -6.39
C GLY A 74 4.08 22.63 -5.73
N LEU A 75 2.93 23.20 -5.40
CA LEU A 75 1.81 22.44 -4.80
C LEU A 75 1.35 21.27 -5.70
N LYS A 76 1.38 21.48 -7.02
CA LYS A 76 1.02 20.46 -8.01
C LYS A 76 2.00 19.29 -7.97
N ASP A 77 3.30 19.58 -8.03
CA ASP A 77 4.36 18.58 -8.07
C ASP A 77 4.42 17.80 -6.74
N ALA A 78 4.27 18.51 -5.61
CA ALA A 78 4.24 17.88 -4.29
C ALA A 78 3.04 16.92 -4.14
N LYS A 79 1.88 17.28 -4.68
CA LYS A 79 0.70 16.41 -4.69
C LYS A 79 0.94 15.17 -5.55
N GLU A 80 1.47 15.34 -6.75
CA GLU A 80 1.68 14.25 -7.70
C GLU A 80 2.72 13.24 -7.18
N ALA A 81 3.81 13.73 -6.58
CA ALA A 81 4.83 12.90 -5.96
C ALA A 81 4.27 12.08 -4.79
N VAL A 82 3.55 12.72 -3.85
CA VAL A 82 2.91 12.02 -2.72
C VAL A 82 1.87 11.00 -3.18
N GLU A 83 1.08 11.33 -4.19
CA GLU A 83 0.11 10.39 -4.76
C GLU A 83 0.77 9.20 -5.45
N ALA A 84 1.86 9.42 -6.20
CA ALA A 84 2.61 8.35 -6.81
C ALA A 84 3.19 7.40 -5.75
N MET A 85 3.83 7.95 -4.71
CA MET A 85 4.38 7.17 -3.60
C MET A 85 3.30 6.36 -2.87
N MET A 86 2.13 6.94 -2.60
CA MET A 86 1.04 6.23 -1.93
C MET A 86 0.44 5.10 -2.78
N ARG A 87 0.32 5.31 -4.10
CA ARG A 87 -0.18 4.28 -5.05
C ARG A 87 0.76 3.09 -5.11
N GLU A 88 2.06 3.36 -5.24
CA GLU A 88 3.10 2.33 -5.30
C GLU A 88 3.15 1.51 -4.02
N HIS A 89 3.07 2.15 -2.85
CA HIS A 89 3.19 1.50 -1.55
C HIS A 89 1.86 0.92 -1.03
N ARG A 90 0.79 0.90 -1.84
CA ARG A 90 -0.58 0.45 -1.47
C ARG A 90 -1.06 1.00 -0.12
N ILE A 91 -0.67 2.22 0.24
CA ILE A 91 -1.18 2.87 1.45
C ILE A 91 -2.54 3.45 1.12
N VAL A 92 -3.58 2.67 1.39
CA VAL A 92 -4.94 3.19 1.55
C VAL A 92 -4.95 4.02 2.82
N ALA A 93 -4.56 5.29 2.71
CA ALA A 93 -4.89 6.26 3.74
C ALA A 93 -6.40 6.17 3.89
N ASN A 94 -6.85 5.69 5.04
CA ASN A 94 -8.26 5.57 5.35
C ASN A 94 -8.82 6.99 5.44
N THR A 95 -9.10 7.59 4.29
CA THR A 95 -10.00 8.72 4.16
C THR A 95 -11.42 8.17 4.32
N GLY A 96 -11.67 7.56 5.48
CA GLY A 96 -13.00 7.40 6.05
C GLY A 96 -13.47 8.75 6.56
N GLY A 97 -13.52 9.74 5.67
CA GLY A 97 -14.37 10.89 5.91
C GLY A 97 -15.79 10.34 5.87
N ALA A 98 -16.41 10.17 7.04
CA ALA A 98 -17.85 10.05 7.14
C ALA A 98 -18.45 11.34 6.56
N GLY A 99 -18.66 11.34 5.25
CA GLY A 99 -19.26 12.46 4.54
C GLY A 99 -20.71 12.61 4.97
N CYS A 100 -21.19 13.85 4.90
CA CYS A 100 -22.59 14.24 5.09
C CYS A 100 -23.60 13.43 4.23
N ALA A 101 -23.13 12.70 3.21
CA ALA A 101 -23.92 11.73 2.45
C ALA A 101 -24.64 10.70 3.33
N GLY A 102 -24.01 10.21 4.41
CA GLY A 102 -24.65 9.26 5.33
C GLY A 102 -25.80 9.88 6.14
N VAL A 103 -25.64 11.13 6.58
CA VAL A 103 -26.67 11.88 7.30
C VAL A 103 -27.83 12.24 6.38
N VAL A 104 -27.55 12.66 5.14
CA VAL A 104 -28.59 12.96 4.16
C VAL A 104 -29.39 11.70 3.81
N ALA A 105 -28.73 10.56 3.61
CA ALA A 105 -29.43 9.30 3.36
C ALA A 105 -30.32 8.89 4.54
N ALA A 106 -29.83 9.01 5.78
CA ALA A 106 -30.62 8.71 6.98
C ALA A 106 -31.83 9.66 7.12
N VAL A 107 -31.66 10.96 6.87
CA VAL A 107 -32.76 11.94 6.92
C VAL A 107 -33.79 11.68 5.82
N VAL A 108 -33.36 11.37 4.59
CA VAL A 108 -34.28 11.04 3.49
C VAL A 108 -35.06 9.77 3.82
N VAL A 109 -34.39 8.70 4.26
CA VAL A 109 -35.05 7.45 4.65
C VAL A 109 -36.05 7.68 5.79
N LEU A 110 -35.66 8.41 6.84
CA LEU A 110 -36.56 8.73 7.93
C LEU A 110 -37.74 9.60 7.46
N SER A 111 -37.53 10.55 6.55
CA SER A 111 -38.60 11.40 6.01
C SER A 111 -39.58 10.63 5.12
N VAL A 112 -39.10 9.66 4.34
CA VAL A 112 -39.96 8.79 3.52
C VAL A 112 -40.73 7.82 4.41
N LEU A 113 -40.07 7.22 5.40
CA LEU A 113 -40.73 6.32 6.35
C LEU A 113 -41.78 7.05 7.19
N THR A 114 -41.48 8.26 7.68
CA THR A 114 -42.46 9.05 8.41
C THR A 114 -43.59 9.52 7.50
N TRP A 115 -43.32 9.87 6.24
CA TRP A 115 -44.35 10.25 5.29
C TRP A 115 -45.25 9.07 4.92
N GLU A 116 -44.71 7.88 4.67
CA GLU A 116 -45.49 6.66 4.42
C GLU A 116 -46.31 6.23 5.64
N ILE A 117 -45.75 6.27 6.86
CA ILE A 117 -46.48 5.93 8.09
C ILE A 117 -47.61 6.94 8.35
N LEU A 118 -47.36 8.24 8.17
CA LEU A 118 -48.39 9.27 8.35
C LEU A 118 -49.45 9.25 7.25
N PHE A 119 -49.08 8.93 6.02
CA PHE A 119 -49.99 8.72 4.91
C PHE A 119 -50.88 7.49 5.14
N PHE A 120 -50.29 6.36 5.55
CA PHE A 120 -51.02 5.14 5.90
C PHE A 120 -51.93 5.33 7.12
N CYS A 121 -51.52 6.12 8.13
CA CYS A 121 -52.40 6.48 9.25
C CYS A 121 -53.56 7.38 8.81
N LYS A 122 -53.38 8.22 7.79
CA LYS A 122 -54.44 9.07 7.24
C LYS A 122 -55.42 8.29 6.36
N ASP A 123 -54.98 7.16 5.80
CA ASP A 123 -55.77 6.20 5.02
C ASP A 123 -56.28 4.99 5.84
N LEU A 124 -56.26 5.04 7.19
CA LEU A 124 -57.12 4.15 7.98
C LEU A 124 -58.55 4.75 8.01
N PRO A 125 -59.50 4.28 7.18
CA PRO A 125 -60.90 4.55 7.44
C PRO A 125 -61.23 3.97 8.80
N ALA A 126 -61.99 4.72 9.59
CA ALA A 126 -62.63 4.25 10.81
C ALA A 126 -63.33 2.91 10.54
N MET A 127 -62.65 1.80 10.80
CA MET A 127 -63.23 0.46 10.71
C MET A 127 -64.00 0.25 12.00
N ARG A 128 -65.23 0.78 11.98
CA ARG A 128 -66.37 0.36 12.80
C ARG A 128 -66.27 -1.14 13.09
N VAL A 129 -66.16 -1.48 14.37
CA VAL A 129 -67.09 -2.40 15.05
C VAL A 129 -67.37 -1.79 16.42
#